data_AF-A0A6N6MG88-F1
#
_entry.id   AF-A0A6N6MG88-F1
#
_cell.length_a   1.000
_cell.length_b   1.000
_cell.length_c   1.000
_cell.angle_alpha   90.00
_cell.angle_beta   90.00
_cell.angle_gamma   90.00
#
_symmetry.space_group_name_H-M   'P 1'
#
loop_
_entity.id
_entity.type
_entity.pdbx_description
1 polymer ?
#
loop_
_entity_poly.entity_id
_entity_poly.type
_entity_poly.pdbx_seq_one_letter_code
_entity_poly.pdbx_strand_id
1 'polypeptide(L)'
;MSTFLCSDNLPSLEKMVEAISPDGIRQIGTVYQIRKSLNYVSYNDRKAIMVDIKAIYQADNKGFTIEAFEVFKQNLEANTYLP
;
A
#
# COMPACT_ATOMS: atom_id res chain seq x y z
N MET A 1 3.55 -24.26 -10.42
CA MET A 1 3.62 -22.82 -10.70
C MET A 1 2.58 -22.16 -9.82
N SER A 2 2.98 -21.48 -8.75
CA SER A 2 2.05 -20.85 -7.81
C SER A 2 1.43 -19.62 -8.46
N THR A 3 0.10 -19.54 -8.49
CA THR A 3 -0.63 -18.36 -8.97
C THR A 3 -0.37 -17.19 -8.01
N PHE A 4 -0.03 -16.02 -8.56
CA PHE A 4 0.06 -14.78 -7.79
C PHE A 4 -1.12 -13.87 -8.14
N LEU A 5 -1.91 -13.48 -7.15
CA LEU A 5 -3.10 -12.66 -7.33
C LEU A 5 -2.99 -11.36 -6.54
N CYS A 6 -3.11 -10.24 -7.26
CA CYS A 6 -3.32 -8.93 -6.68
C CYS A 6 -4.79 -8.53 -6.82
N SER A 7 -5.48 -8.34 -5.70
CA SER A 7 -6.88 -7.88 -5.69
C SER A 7 -7.10 -6.76 -4.68
N ASP A 8 -8.30 -6.19 -4.70
CA ASP A 8 -8.76 -5.30 -3.64
C ASP A 8 -9.03 -6.09 -2.33
N ASN A 9 -9.26 -5.35 -1.24
CA ASN A 9 -9.54 -5.96 0.07
C ASN A 9 -11.01 -6.42 0.21
N LEU A 10 -11.47 -7.30 -0.70
CA LEU A 10 -12.80 -7.90 -0.65
C LEU A 10 -12.76 -9.28 0.02
N PRO A 11 -13.48 -9.49 1.15
CA PRO A 11 -13.48 -10.77 1.87
C PRO A 11 -14.01 -11.95 1.05
N SER A 12 -14.94 -11.69 0.12
CA SER A 12 -15.48 -12.72 -0.77
C SER A 12 -14.43 -13.26 -1.74
N LEU A 13 -13.55 -12.39 -2.25
CA LEU A 13 -12.47 -12.79 -3.16
C LEU A 13 -11.43 -13.67 -2.45
N GLU A 14 -11.13 -13.38 -1.19
CA GLU A 14 -10.20 -14.19 -0.39
C GLU A 14 -10.66 -15.65 -0.31
N LYS A 15 -11.93 -15.87 0.05
CA LYS A 15 -12.52 -17.21 0.11
C LYS A 15 -12.56 -17.92 -1.25
N MET A 16 -12.83 -17.19 -2.32
CA MET A 16 -12.85 -17.76 -3.67
C MET A 16 -11.46 -18.22 -4.11
N VAL A 17 -10.42 -17.45 -3.78
CA VAL A 17 -9.04 -17.74 -4.17
C VAL A 17 -8.49 -18.92 -3.40
N GLU A 18 -8.75 -19.00 -2.10
CA GLU A 18 -8.41 -20.18 -1.28
C GLU A 18 -9.09 -21.45 -1.81
N ALA A 19 -10.33 -21.34 -2.31
CA ALA A 19 -11.07 -22.48 -2.86
C ALA A 19 -10.56 -22.93 -4.24
N ILE A 20 -10.12 -22.00 -5.10
CA ILE A 20 -9.71 -22.29 -6.49
C ILE A 20 -8.21 -22.58 -6.60
N SER A 21 -7.39 -21.92 -5.79
CA SER A 21 -5.93 -21.98 -5.83
C SER A 21 -5.36 -21.93 -4.40
N PRO A 22 -5.46 -23.03 -3.63
CA PRO A 22 -5.00 -23.07 -2.24
C PRO A 22 -3.50 -22.80 -2.08
N ASP A 23 -2.69 -23.15 -3.08
CA ASP A 23 -1.24 -22.87 -3.12
C ASP A 23 -0.91 -21.47 -3.72
N GLY A 24 -1.95 -20.67 -4.02
CA GLY A 24 -1.81 -19.35 -4.61
C GLY A 24 -1.43 -18.30 -3.56
N ILE A 25 -0.54 -17.38 -3.93
CA ILE A 25 -0.19 -16.24 -3.10
C ILE A 25 -1.15 -15.10 -3.44
N ARG A 26 -1.99 -14.73 -2.46
CA ARG A 26 -2.83 -13.54 -2.55
C ARG A 26 -2.16 -12.35 -1.87
N GLN A 27 -2.19 -11.20 -2.53
CA GLN A 27 -1.78 -9.91 -1.96
C GLN A 27 -2.82 -8.83 -2.28
N ILE A 28 -2.97 -7.85 -1.38
CA ILE A 28 -3.74 -6.64 -1.72
C ILE A 28 -2.88 -5.76 -2.64
N GLY A 29 -3.41 -5.38 -3.79
CA GLY A 29 -2.66 -4.62 -4.79
C GLY A 29 -2.11 -3.31 -4.23
N THR A 30 -0.80 -3.06 -4.42
CA THR A 30 -0.14 -1.81 -3.99
C THR A 30 -0.84 -0.57 -4.56
N VAL A 31 -1.28 -0.61 -5.81
CA VAL A 31 -2.04 0.49 -6.44
C VAL A 31 -3.36 0.77 -5.71
N TYR A 32 -4.07 -0.29 -5.27
CA TYR A 32 -5.30 -0.15 -4.50
C TYR A 32 -5.02 0.50 -3.13
N GLN A 33 -3.99 0.01 -2.41
CA GLN A 33 -3.59 0.56 -1.12
C GLN A 33 -3.24 2.06 -1.23
N ILE A 34 -2.42 2.43 -2.21
CA ILE A 34 -2.03 3.83 -2.45
C ILE A 34 -3.27 4.71 -2.72
N ARG A 35 -4.14 4.29 -3.65
CA ARG A 35 -5.35 5.06 -4.00
C ARG A 35 -6.26 5.25 -2.80
N LYS A 36 -6.44 4.20 -1.99
CA LYS A 36 -7.26 4.26 -0.77
C LYS A 36 -6.67 5.22 0.26
N SER A 37 -5.36 5.19 0.47
CA SER A 37 -4.68 6.11 1.40
C SER A 37 -4.81 7.58 0.98
N LEU A 38 -4.71 7.89 -0.31
CA LEU A 38 -4.85 9.27 -0.81
C LEU A 38 -6.26 9.86 -0.67
N ASN A 39 -7.28 9.05 -0.39
CA ASN A 39 -8.63 9.56 -0.12
C ASN A 39 -8.72 10.31 1.22
N TYR A 40 -7.81 10.04 2.15
CA TYR A 40 -7.74 10.72 3.45
C TYR A 40 -6.91 12.01 3.42
N VAL A 41 -6.42 12.39 2.23
CA VAL A 41 -5.48 13.49 2.04
C VAL A 41 -6.10 14.54 1.13
N SER A 42 -5.94 15.81 1.49
CA SER A 42 -6.28 16.97 0.65
C SER A 42 -5.58 16.89 -0.72
N TYR A 43 -6.25 17.36 -1.77
CA TYR A 43 -5.74 17.27 -3.14
C TYR A 43 -4.36 17.94 -3.32
N ASN A 44 -4.12 19.05 -2.61
CA ASN A 44 -2.87 19.81 -2.71
C ASN A 44 -1.66 19.01 -2.19
N ASP A 45 -1.90 18.14 -1.21
CA ASP A 45 -0.84 17.44 -0.47
C ASP A 45 -0.53 16.05 -1.04
N ARG A 46 -1.41 15.54 -1.92
CA ARG A 46 -1.23 14.24 -2.58
C ARG A 46 0.10 14.12 -3.29
N LYS A 47 0.59 15.19 -3.93
CA LYS A 47 1.88 15.16 -4.64
C LYS A 47 3.05 14.96 -3.67
N ALA A 48 3.04 15.67 -2.55
CA ALA A 48 4.09 15.55 -1.52
C ALA A 48 4.08 14.14 -0.91
N ILE A 49 2.91 13.67 -0.49
CA ILE A 49 2.73 12.34 0.10
C ILE A 49 3.12 11.22 -0.88
N MET A 50 2.87 11.39 -2.18
CA MET A 50 3.24 10.38 -3.16
C MET A 50 4.75 10.20 -3.34
N VAL A 51 5.57 11.21 -3.02
CA VAL A 51 7.04 11.07 -3.01
C VAL A 51 7.45 10.07 -1.94
N ASP A 52 6.93 10.23 -0.73
CA ASP A 52 7.24 9.36 0.40
C ASP A 52 6.68 7.95 0.22
N ILE A 53 5.43 7.82 -0.25
CA ILE A 53 4.81 6.53 -0.58
C ILE A 53 5.64 5.78 -1.64
N LYS A 54 6.21 6.50 -2.61
CA LYS A 54 7.08 5.91 -3.63
C LYS A 54 8.35 5.32 -3.04
N ALA A 55 8.97 5.99 -2.07
CA ALA A 55 10.14 5.45 -1.38
C ALA A 55 9.82 4.12 -0.66
N ILE A 56 8.61 3.97 -0.10
CA ILE A 56 8.19 2.75 0.60
C ILE A 56 8.12 1.55 -0.35
N TYR A 57 7.38 1.65 -1.46
CA TYR A 57 7.17 0.48 -2.34
C TYR A 57 8.34 0.21 -3.31
N GLN A 58 9.25 1.16 -3.48
CA GLN A 58 10.46 0.98 -4.31
C GLN A 58 11.68 0.54 -3.50
N ALA A 59 11.58 0.43 -2.18
CA ALA A 59 12.68 -0.01 -1.32
C ALA A 59 13.18 -1.42 -1.69
N ASP A 60 14.52 -1.60 -1.67
CA ASP A 60 15.17 -2.83 -2.13
C ASP A 60 14.89 -4.05 -1.24
N ASN A 61 14.54 -3.81 0.02
CA ASN A 61 14.21 -4.87 0.97
C ASN A 61 13.32 -4.35 2.09
N LYS A 62 12.79 -5.29 2.89
CA LYS A 62 11.88 -4.99 4.00
C LYS A 62 12.47 -4.03 5.04
N GLY A 63 13.77 -4.05 5.29
CA GLY A 63 14.44 -3.13 6.23
C GLY A 63 14.32 -1.69 5.76
N PHE A 64 14.71 -1.43 4.51
CA PHE A 64 14.55 -0.10 3.89
C PHE A 64 13.09 0.31 3.74
N THR A 65 12.17 -0.62 3.50
CA THR A 65 10.73 -0.33 3.49
C THR A 65 10.27 0.22 4.84
N ILE A 66 10.71 -0.38 5.95
CA ILE A 66 10.35 0.06 7.31
C ILE A 66 10.94 1.44 7.59
N GLU A 67 12.20 1.67 7.22
CA GLU A 67 12.86 2.95 7.41
C GLU A 67 12.17 4.08 6.61
N ALA A 68 11.87 3.84 5.34
CA ALA A 68 11.10 4.78 4.50
C ALA A 68 9.68 5.03 5.06
N PHE A 69 9.07 4.01 5.67
CA PHE A 69 7.76 4.15 6.31
C PHE A 69 7.80 5.03 7.57
N GLU A 70 8.86 4.94 8.38
CA GLU A 70 9.03 5.82 9.54
C GLU A 70 9.31 7.28 9.11
N VAL A 71 10.09 7.50 8.06
CA VAL A 71 10.28 8.83 7.46
C VAL A 71 8.94 9.40 6.97
N PHE A 72 8.14 8.59 6.27
CA PHE A 72 6.80 8.98 5.83
C PHE A 72 5.91 9.44 7.00
N LYS A 73 5.90 8.73 8.12
CA LYS A 73 5.09 9.10 9.31
C LYS A 73 5.54 10.44 9.90
N GLN A 74 6.85 10.67 10.01
CA GLN A 74 7.38 11.94 10.48
C GLN A 74 6.97 13.10 9.56
N ASN A 75 7.05 12.91 8.24
CA ASN A 75 6.65 13.92 7.26
C ASN A 75 5.13 14.19 7.26
N LEU A 76 4.33 13.15 7.53
CA LEU A 76 2.87 13.26 7.63
C LEU A 76 2.45 14.07 8.87
N GLU A 77 3.10 13.83 10.01
CA GLU A 77 2.86 14.55 11.27
C GLU A 77 3.35 16.01 11.21
N ALA A 78 4.51 16.25 10.60
CA ALA A 78 5.11 17.58 10.55
C ALA A 78 4.38 18.57 9.63
N ASN A 79 3.71 18.09 8.58
CA ASN A 79 3.10 18.95 7.56
C ASN A 79 1.58 19.13 7.71
N THR A 80 0.96 18.58 8.77
CA THR A 80 -0.49 18.75 9.06
C THR A 80 -1.37 18.50 7.83
N TYR A 81 -1.13 17.40 7.11
CA TYR A 81 -1.93 17.02 5.93
C TYR A 81 -3.30 16.40 6.27
N LEU A 82 -3.63 16.38 7.56
CA LEU A 82 -4.91 15.94 8.09
C LEU A 82 -5.73 17.19 8.44
N PRO A 83 -6.93 17.36 7.86
CA PRO A 83 -7.87 18.38 8.30
C PRO A 83 -8.35 18.15 9.73
#